data_AF-A0A942AP61-F1
#
_entry.id   AF-A0A942AP61-F1
#
_cell.length_a   1.000
_cell.length_b   1.000
_cell.length_c   1.000
_cell.angle_alpha   90.00
_cell.angle_beta   90.00
_cell.angle_gamma   90.00
#
_symmetry.space_group_name_H-M   'P 1'
#
loop_
_entity.id
_entity.type
_entity.pdbx_description
1 polymer ?
#
loop_
_entity_poly.entity_id
_entity_poly.type
_entity_poly.pdbx_seq_one_letter_code
_entity_poly.pdbx_strand_id
1 'polypeptide(L)' 'MEKIIKILKNIKPDIDVTNNNLIDEEILDSFDIVTIVSAVDEEFDIQITARDIVPENFNSVEAIYNLVKKLEEE' A
#
# COMPACT_ATOMS: atom_id res chain seq x y z
N MET A 1 7.46 -2.18 -7.84
CA MET A 1 6.13 -2.81 -7.96
C MET A 1 6.09 -4.26 -7.46
N GLU A 2 6.97 -5.17 -7.89
CA GLU A 2 6.89 -6.59 -7.49
C GLU A 2 6.92 -6.83 -5.97
N LYS A 3 7.78 -6.10 -5.24
CA LYS A 3 7.83 -6.13 -3.77
C LYS A 3 6.49 -5.74 -3.13
N ILE A 4 5.85 -4.67 -3.61
CA ILE A 4 4.55 -4.20 -3.11
C ILE A 4 3.47 -5.27 -3.36
N ILE A 5 3.44 -5.84 -4.56
CA ILE A 5 2.51 -6.94 -4.89
C ILE A 5 2.71 -8.12 -3.92
N LYS A 6 3.96 -8.46 -3.61
CA LYS A 6 4.28 -9.53 -2.65
C LYS A 6 3.80 -9.19 -1.23
N ILE A 7 4.01 -7.95 -0.76
CA ILE A 7 3.51 -7.48 0.54
C ILE A 7 1.98 -7.61 0.58
N LEU A 8 1.29 -7.06 -0.43
CA LEU A 8 -0.17 -7.12 -0.51
C LEU A 8 -0.69 -8.56 -0.50
N LYS A 9 -0.08 -9.47 -1.28
CA LYS A 9 -0.48 -10.88 -1.31
C LYS A 9 -0.14 -11.66 -0.05
N ASN A 10 0.87 -11.26 0.70
CA ASN A 10 1.17 -11.87 2.00
C ASN A 10 0.12 -11.51 3.04
N ILE A 11 -0.41 -10.28 2.99
CA ILE A 11 -1.43 -9.78 3.93
C ILE A 11 -2.81 -10.27 3.49
N LYS A 12 -3.13 -10.14 2.20
CA LYS A 12 -4.40 -10.54 1.61
C LYS A 12 -4.15 -11.37 0.33
N PRO A 13 -4.08 -12.71 0.44
CA PRO A 13 -3.74 -13.60 -0.68
C PRO A 13 -4.64 -13.46 -1.91
N ASP A 14 -5.93 -13.20 -1.68
CA ASP A 14 -6.97 -13.10 -2.72
C ASP A 14 -7.13 -11.68 -3.28
N ILE A 15 -6.21 -10.76 -2.96
CA ILE A 15 -6.29 -9.37 -3.45
C ILE A 15 -6.13 -9.28 -4.96
N ASP A 16 -7.05 -8.56 -5.61
CA ASP A 16 -6.94 -8.21 -7.01
C ASP A 16 -5.99 -7.02 -7.18
N VAL A 17 -4.72 -7.34 -7.45
CA VAL A 17 -3.65 -6.34 -7.68
C VAL A 17 -3.81 -5.54 -8.97
N THR A 18 -4.78 -5.86 -9.82
CA THR A 18 -5.13 -5.09 -11.02
C THR A 18 -6.21 -4.05 -10.76
N ASN A 19 -6.84 -4.08 -9.58
CA ASN A 19 -7.86 -3.15 -9.16
C ASN A 19 -7.25 -1.79 -8.76
N ASN A 20 -7.95 -0.71 -9.09
CA ASN A 20 -7.58 0.67 -8.80
C ASN A 20 -8.48 1.36 -7.76
N ASN A 21 -9.32 0.61 -7.06
CA ASN A 21 -10.27 1.08 -6.04
C ASN A 21 -10.19 0.22 -4.76
N LEU A 22 -8.98 -0.21 -4.37
CA LEU A 22 -8.80 -1.18 -3.28
C LEU A 22 -9.39 -0.74 -1.94
N ILE A 23 -9.38 0.55 -1.61
CA ILE A 23 -10.03 1.08 -0.40
C ILE A 23 -11.50 1.38 -0.68
N ASP A 24 -11.80 2.01 -1.81
CA ASP A 24 -13.16 2.47 -2.13
C ASP A 24 -14.15 1.30 -2.31
N GLU A 25 -13.68 0.14 -2.76
CA GLU A 25 -14.46 -1.11 -2.85
C GLU A 25 -14.39 -1.96 -1.57
N GLU A 26 -13.84 -1.42 -0.47
CA GLU A 26 -13.67 -2.10 0.82
C GLU A 26 -12.87 -3.42 0.73
N ILE A 27 -12.01 -3.56 -0.28
CA ILE A 27 -11.13 -4.72 -0.43
C ILE A 27 -10.04 -4.69 0.64
N LEU A 28 -9.50 -3.50 0.91
CA LEU A 28 -8.59 -3.22 2.03
C LEU A 28 -9.37 -2.55 3.15
N ASP A 29 -9.43 -3.21 4.30
CA ASP A 29 -10.00 -2.60 5.51
C ASP A 29 -8.93 -1.81 6.30
N SER A 30 -9.36 -1.18 7.40
CA SER A 30 -8.46 -0.40 8.24
C SER A 30 -7.28 -1.20 8.82
N PHE A 31 -7.46 -2.50 9.08
CA PHE A 31 -6.41 -3.34 9.64
C PHE A 31 -5.42 -3.79 8.55
N ASP A 32 -5.93 -4.13 7.37
CA ASP A 32 -5.12 -4.41 6.19
C ASP A 32 -4.20 -3.21 5.89
N ILE A 33 -4.76 -2.00 5.86
CA ILE A 33 -4.01 -0.76 5.57
C ILE A 33 -2.88 -0.55 6.59
N VAL A 34 -3.17 -0.65 7.90
CA VAL A 34 -2.15 -0.48 8.95
C VAL A 34 -1.04 -1.52 8.81
N THR A 35 -1.38 -2.75 8.45
CA THR A 35 -0.41 -3.83 8.24
C THR A 35 0.44 -3.58 6.99
N ILE A 36 -0.17 -3.09 5.90
CA ILE A 36 0.53 -2.72 4.66
C ILE A 36 1.51 -1.60 4.94
N VAL A 37 1.08 -0.53 5.64
CA VAL A 37 1.92 0.60 6.02
C VAL A 37 3.16 0.12 6.77
N SER A 38 2.97 -0.69 7.82
CA SER A 38 4.09 -1.21 8.61
C SER A 38 5.06 -2.07 7.77
N ALA A 39 4.54 -2.91 6.87
CA ALA A 39 5.36 -3.77 6.03
C ALA A 39 6.11 -2.98 4.94
N VAL A 40 5.49 -1.92 4.41
CA VAL A 40 6.11 -1.04 3.41
C VAL A 40 7.20 -0.18 4.06
N ASP A 41 6.93 0.41 5.22
CA ASP A 41 7.94 1.18 5.98
C ASP A 41 9.19 0.33 6.24
N GLU A 42 9.04 -0.91 6.70
CA GLU A 42 10.16 -1.81 6.97
C GLU A 42 10.89 -2.29 5.70
N GLU A 43 10.16 -2.65 4.64
CA GLU A 43 10.77 -3.21 3.41
C GLU A 43 11.54 -2.16 2.59
N PHE A 44 11.14 -0.89 2.69
CA PHE A 44 11.72 0.21 1.91
C PHE A 44 12.51 1.23 2.75
N ASP A 45 12.57 1.07 4.08
CA ASP A 45 13.25 1.99 5.00
C ASP A 45 12.73 3.44 4.88
N ILE A 46 11.39 3.57 4.81
CA ILE A 46 10.67 4.86 4.71
C ILE A 46 9.75 5.07 5.92
N GLN A 47 9.15 6.26 6.01
CA GLN A 47 8.19 6.58 7.07
C GLN A 47 6.88 7.11 6.50
N ILE A 48 5.86 6.26 6.41
CA ILE A 48 4.49 6.63 6.05
C ILE A 48 3.77 7.18 7.28
N THR A 49 3.20 8.37 7.16
CA THR A 49 2.44 9.01 8.25
C THR A 49 0.93 8.85 8.06
N ALA A 50 0.16 9.13 9.11
CA ALA A 50 -1.31 9.12 9.03
C ALA A 50 -1.89 10.06 7.95
N ARG A 51 -1.13 11.06 7.49
CA ARG A 51 -1.54 11.96 6.39
C ARG A 51 -1.38 11.33 5.02
N ASP A 52 -0.50 10.35 4.90
CA ASP A 52 -0.24 9.63 3.65
C ASP A 52 -1.24 8.49 3.45
N ILE A 53 -1.94 8.08 4.51
CA ILE A 53 -2.99 7.06 4.48
C ILE A 53 -4.29 7.65 3.92
N VAL A 54 -4.31 7.83 2.60
CA VAL A 54 -5.47 8.31 1.83
C VAL A 54 -5.72 7.38 0.63
N PRO A 55 -6.96 7.29 0.12
CA PRO A 55 -7.30 6.45 -1.02
C PRO A 55 -6.36 6.66 -2.22
N GLU A 56 -5.98 7.91 -2.51
CA GLU A 56 -5.08 8.26 -3.62
C GLU A 56 -3.72 7.57 -3.56
N ASN A 57 -3.27 7.17 -2.37
CA ASN A 57 -1.99 6.48 -2.17
C ASN A 57 -2.12 4.95 -2.01
N PHE A 58 -3.33 4.43 -1.77
CA PHE A 58 -3.53 3.01 -1.40
C PHE A 58 -4.59 2.29 -2.24
N ASN A 59 -5.28 2.99 -3.15
CA ASN A 59 -6.31 2.40 -4.00
C ASN A 59 -5.75 1.46 -5.08
N SER A 60 -4.45 1.49 -5.37
CA SER A 60 -3.83 0.60 -6.35
C SER A 60 -2.38 0.29 -5.98
N VAL A 61 -1.84 -0.78 -6.57
CA VAL A 61 -0.40 -1.11 -6.48
C VAL A 61 0.46 0.04 -6.98
N GLU A 62 0.02 0.71 -8.04
CA GLU A 62 0.74 1.83 -8.64
C GLU A 62 0.73 3.06 -7.71
N ALA A 63 -0.39 3.34 -7.06
CA ALA A 63 -0.51 4.41 -6.07
C ALA A 63 0.47 4.19 -4.90
N ILE A 64 0.51 2.98 -4.34
CA ILE A 64 1.43 2.65 -3.24
C ILE A 64 2.87 2.79 -3.70
N TYR A 65 3.18 2.36 -4.93
CA TYR A 65 4.52 2.49 -5.49
C TYR A 65 4.94 3.95 -5.68
N ASN A 66 4.03 4.81 -6.12
CA ASN A 66 4.30 6.23 -6.28
C ASN A 66 4.52 6.91 -4.92
N LEU A 67 3.76 6.54 -3.88
CA LEU A 67 4.00 7.01 -2.52
C LEU A 67 5.39 6.59 -2.04
N VAL A 68 5.75 5.31 -2.17
CA VAL A 68 7.08 4.80 -1.77
C VAL A 68 8.19 5.59 -2.45
N LYS A 69 8.11 5.75 -3.78
CA LYS A 69 9.12 6.52 -4.53
C LYS A 69 9.25 7.96 -4.07
N LYS A 70 8.13 8.61 -3.80
CA LYS A 70 8.12 9.99 -3.31
C LYS A 70 8.86 10.07 -1.96
N LEU A 71 8.62 9.12 -1.05
CA LEU A 71 9.23 9.10 0.28
C LEU A 71 10.70 8.64 0.26
N GLU A 72 11.12 7.80 -0.69
CA GLU A 72 12.53 7.44 -0.90
C GLU A 72 13.39 8.62 -1.40
N GLU A 73 12.76 9.61 -2.04
CA GLU A 73 13.43 10.82 -2.56
C GLU A 73 13.46 12.00 -1.55
N GLU A 74 12.77 11.86 -0.41
CA GLU A 74 12.76 12.84 0.70
C GLU A 74 13.91 12.62 1.69
#